data_AF-A0A8J7LCL7-F1
#
_entry.id   AF-A0A8J7LCL7-F1
#
_cell.length_a   1.000
_cell.length_b   1.000
_cell.length_c   1.000
_cell.angle_alpha   90.00
_cell.angle_beta   90.00
_cell.angle_gamma   90.00
#
_symmetry.space_group_name_H-M   'P 1'
#
loop_
_entity.id
_entity.type
_entity.pdbx_description
1 polymer ?
#
loop_
_entity_poly.entity_id
_entity_poly.type
_entity_poly.pdbx_seq_one_letter_code
_entity_poly.pdbx_strand_id
1 'polypeptide(L)'
;MVMRFPIIAATFMATSVSIGTLLGIATPASAQEIVTCSSHDNQRNTCSIPARGRVRFVRQLSDASCRGNWGYGRNRIWVKNGCRAEFSVGNRRN
;
A
#
# COMPACT_ATOMS: atom_id res chain seq x y z
N MET A 1 31.06 -22.22 7.20
CA MET A 1 31.37 -21.96 8.62
C MET A 1 31.88 -20.53 8.72
N VAL A 2 31.34 -19.81 9.68
CA VAL A 2 31.45 -18.35 9.86
C VAL A 2 32.90 -17.87 9.93
N MET A 3 33.22 -16.77 9.26
CA MET A 3 34.04 -15.69 9.83
C MET A 3 33.80 -14.42 9.00
N ARG A 4 32.89 -13.52 9.42
CA ARG A 4 33.15 -12.39 10.32
C ARG A 4 34.35 -11.57 9.88
N PHE A 5 34.04 -10.37 9.37
CA PHE A 5 34.82 -9.11 9.42
C PHE A 5 36.28 -9.15 8.92
N PRO A 6 36.70 -8.15 8.14
CA PRO A 6 37.10 -6.89 8.76
C PRO A 6 36.62 -5.68 7.93
N ILE A 7 36.42 -4.50 8.53
CA ILE A 7 37.37 -3.39 8.39
C ILE A 7 38.24 -3.52 7.12
N ILE A 8 38.25 -2.47 6.29
CA ILE A 8 39.40 -1.96 5.50
C ILE A 8 38.87 -1.43 4.15
N ALA A 9 38.90 -0.11 4.07
CA ALA A 9 39.55 0.70 3.04
C ALA A 9 39.37 0.41 1.54
N ALA A 10 39.48 1.52 0.84
CA ALA A 10 39.87 1.67 -0.55
C ALA A 10 38.73 1.46 -1.55
N THR A 11 38.11 2.52 -2.08
CA THR A 11 38.69 3.44 -3.08
C THR A 11 39.69 2.74 -4.01
N PHE A 12 39.22 1.97 -4.98
CA PHE A 12 39.95 1.68 -6.21
C PHE A 12 38.92 1.60 -7.34
N MET A 13 38.81 2.68 -8.11
CA MET A 13 39.44 2.85 -9.42
C MET A 13 38.58 2.28 -10.55
N ALA A 14 38.35 3.16 -11.52
CA ALA A 14 37.65 2.91 -12.76
C ALA A 14 38.10 1.61 -13.42
N THR A 15 37.13 0.74 -13.73
CA THR A 15 37.24 -0.13 -14.89
C THR A 15 35.93 -0.01 -15.66
N SER A 16 36.03 0.64 -16.81
CA SER A 16 35.04 0.67 -17.87
C SER A 16 34.78 -0.77 -18.32
N VAL A 17 33.59 -1.31 -18.00
CA VAL A 17 33.08 -2.53 -18.61
C VAL A 17 31.77 -2.19 -19.29
N SER A 18 31.81 -2.13 -20.62
CA SER A 18 30.63 -2.04 -21.48
C SER A 18 29.80 -3.31 -21.29
N ILE A 19 28.71 -3.23 -20.55
CA ILE A 19 27.69 -4.27 -20.49
C ILE A 19 26.39 -3.61 -20.93
N GLY A 20 25.91 -4.01 -22.11
CA GLY A 20 24.56 -3.70 -22.60
C GLY A 20 23.52 -4.42 -21.74
N THR A 21 23.34 -3.99 -20.51
CA THR A 21 22.23 -4.38 -19.64
C THR A 21 21.21 -3.26 -19.67
N LEU A 22 20.04 -3.56 -20.24
CA LEU A 22 18.81 -2.81 -19.97
C LEU A 22 18.55 -2.87 -18.46
N LEU A 23 19.17 -1.98 -17.69
CA LEU A 23 18.81 -1.75 -16.30
C LEU A 23 17.46 -1.07 -16.30
N GLY A 24 16.41 -1.90 -16.33
CA GLY A 24 15.07 -1.49 -15.98
C GLY A 24 15.09 -0.97 -14.55
N ILE A 25 15.25 0.33 -14.40
CA ILE A 25 14.92 1.06 -13.18
C ILE A 25 13.42 0.89 -12.95
N ALA A 26 13.04 -0.13 -12.18
CA ALA A 26 11.71 -0.21 -11.61
C ALA A 26 11.57 0.99 -10.67
N THR A 27 10.97 2.06 -11.17
CA THR A 27 10.64 3.24 -10.37
C THR A 27 9.81 2.80 -9.17
N PRO A 28 10.01 3.39 -7.98
CA PRO A 28 9.08 3.16 -6.89
C PRO A 28 7.71 3.64 -7.35
N ALA A 29 6.81 2.71 -7.65
CA ALA A 29 5.42 3.03 -7.92
C ALA A 29 4.90 3.78 -6.70
N SER A 30 4.46 5.03 -6.89
CA SER A 30 3.84 5.83 -5.84
C SER A 30 2.67 5.01 -5.28
N ALA A 31 2.87 4.38 -4.13
CA ALA A 31 2.00 3.29 -3.69
C ALA A 31 0.69 3.85 -3.14
N GLN A 32 -0.26 4.13 -4.03
CA GLN A 32 -1.68 4.14 -3.67
C GLN A 32 -2.13 2.69 -3.59
N GLU A 33 -2.42 2.23 -2.38
CA GLU A 33 -2.88 0.87 -2.11
C GLU A 33 -4.40 0.81 -2.24
N ILE A 34 -4.93 -0.16 -3.00
CA ILE A 34 -6.37 -0.41 -3.05
C ILE A 34 -6.74 -1.45 -1.99
N VAL A 35 -7.64 -1.07 -1.09
CA VAL A 35 -8.13 -1.91 0.00
C VAL A 35 -9.62 -2.18 -0.22
N THR A 36 -9.99 -3.45 -0.27
CA THR A 36 -11.39 -3.88 -0.34
C THR A 36 -11.91 -4.16 1.06
N CYS A 37 -13.03 -3.54 1.44
CA CYS A 37 -13.66 -3.76 2.74
C CYS A 37 -15.14 -4.12 2.59
N SER A 38 -15.57 -5.18 3.28
CA SER A 38 -16.90 -5.78 3.16
C SER A 38 -17.58 -5.96 4.50
N SER A 39 -18.86 -5.58 4.59
CA SER A 39 -19.77 -6.00 5.65
C SER A 39 -20.33 -7.38 5.32
N HIS A 40 -20.37 -8.27 6.32
CA HIS A 40 -20.97 -9.60 6.25
C HIS A 40 -22.12 -9.67 7.24
N ASP A 41 -23.22 -10.33 6.87
CA ASP A 41 -24.42 -10.51 7.72
C ASP A 41 -24.97 -9.21 8.32
N ASN A 42 -24.88 -8.11 7.56
CA ASN A 42 -25.22 -6.74 7.98
C ASN A 42 -24.41 -6.20 9.17
N GLN A 43 -23.40 -6.93 9.65
CA GLN A 43 -22.56 -6.50 10.76
C GLN A 43 -21.52 -5.48 10.33
N ARG A 44 -21.10 -4.62 11.27
CA ARG A 44 -19.99 -3.69 11.03
C ARG A 44 -18.68 -4.47 10.94
N ASN A 45 -17.96 -4.29 9.85
CA ASN A 45 -16.59 -4.79 9.68
C ASN A 45 -15.58 -3.64 9.63
N THR A 46 -14.34 -3.91 10.01
CA THR A 46 -13.24 -2.94 10.04
C THR A 46 -12.01 -3.49 9.34
N CYS A 47 -11.47 -2.74 8.38
CA CYS A 47 -10.25 -3.08 7.66
C CYS A 47 -9.12 -2.14 8.09
N SER A 48 -7.98 -2.72 8.48
CA SER A 48 -6.78 -1.98 8.88
C SER A 48 -6.12 -1.31 7.68
N ILE A 49 -5.65 -0.08 7.85
CA ILE A 49 -4.92 0.68 6.84
C ILE A 49 -3.69 1.38 7.46
N PRO A 50 -2.65 1.69 6.67
CA PRO A 50 -1.50 2.44 7.15
C PRO A 50 -1.87 3.81 7.72
N ALA A 51 -1.26 4.17 8.87
CA ALA A 51 -1.62 5.31 9.74
C ALA A 51 -1.58 6.70 9.09
N ARG A 52 -0.84 6.82 8.00
CA ARG A 52 -0.55 8.11 7.35
C ARG A 52 -1.38 8.30 6.08
N GLY A 53 -2.25 7.34 5.75
CA GLY A 53 -2.97 7.29 4.49
C GLY A 53 -4.16 8.25 4.40
N ARG A 54 -4.36 8.91 3.25
CA ARG A 54 -5.67 9.48 2.88
C ARG A 54 -6.49 8.39 2.22
N VAL A 55 -7.72 8.20 2.68
CA VAL A 55 -8.65 7.22 2.11
C VAL A 55 -9.60 7.93 1.15
N ARG A 56 -9.80 7.35 -0.04
CA ARG A 56 -10.87 7.75 -0.96
C ARG A 56 -11.71 6.55 -1.34
N PHE A 57 -13.00 6.78 -1.51
CA PHE A 57 -13.92 5.79 -2.07
C PHE A 57 -13.66 5.64 -3.57
N VAL A 58 -13.48 4.42 -4.04
CA VAL A 58 -13.18 4.13 -5.46
C VAL A 58 -14.43 3.63 -6.16
N ARG A 59 -14.98 2.50 -5.70
CA ARG A 59 -16.21 1.92 -6.27
C ARG A 59 -16.97 1.08 -5.25
N GLN A 60 -18.29 1.00 -5.44
CA GLN A 60 -19.16 0.08 -4.73
C GLN A 60 -19.12 -1.30 -5.40
N LEU A 61 -19.12 -2.37 -4.60
CA LEU A 61 -19.14 -3.76 -5.05
C LEU A 61 -20.41 -4.52 -4.60
N SER A 62 -21.14 -4.02 -3.60
CA SER A 62 -22.42 -4.58 -3.14
C SER A 62 -23.60 -3.90 -3.80
N ASP A 63 -24.76 -4.57 -3.85
CA ASP A 63 -26.02 -3.92 -4.17
C ASP A 63 -26.50 -3.02 -3.01
N ALA A 64 -26.21 -3.40 -1.77
CA ALA A 64 -26.47 -2.59 -0.59
C ALA A 64 -25.70 -1.26 -0.65
N SER A 65 -26.42 -0.16 -0.36
CA SER A 65 -25.87 1.19 -0.44
C SER A 65 -24.73 1.39 0.53
N CYS A 66 -23.60 1.90 0.01
CA CYS A 66 -22.49 2.34 0.84
C CYS A 66 -22.66 3.77 1.37
N ARG A 67 -23.58 4.59 0.85
CA ARG A 67 -23.75 5.98 1.33
C ARG A 67 -24.19 5.99 2.81
N GLY A 68 -23.37 6.57 3.69
CA GLY A 68 -23.59 6.58 5.14
C GLY A 68 -23.29 5.25 5.86
N ASN A 69 -22.90 4.22 5.13
CA ASN A 69 -22.60 2.88 5.63
C ASN A 69 -21.11 2.53 5.62
N TRP A 70 -20.25 3.52 5.34
CA TRP A 70 -18.81 3.40 5.53
C TRP A 70 -18.23 4.70 6.09
N GLY A 71 -17.00 4.60 6.58
CA GLY A 71 -16.17 5.74 6.96
C GLY A 71 -14.74 5.29 7.21
N TYR A 72 -13.86 6.25 7.49
CA TYR A 72 -12.47 5.95 7.85
C TYR A 72 -12.00 6.83 9.01
N GLY A 73 -11.02 6.32 9.76
CA GLY A 73 -10.34 7.01 10.84
C GLY A 73 -8.83 6.85 10.71
N ARG A 74 -8.11 7.09 11.82
CA ARG A 74 -6.64 7.20 11.88
C ARG A 74 -5.88 6.05 11.21
N ASN A 75 -6.42 4.82 11.27
CA ASN A 75 -5.75 3.59 10.84
C ASN A 75 -6.71 2.51 10.34
N ARG A 76 -7.96 2.88 10.07
CA ARG A 76 -9.00 1.90 9.79
C ARG A 76 -10.11 2.45 8.94
N ILE A 77 -10.65 1.61 8.08
CA ILE A 77 -11.88 1.80 7.32
C ILE A 77 -12.94 0.92 7.99
N TRP A 78 -14.15 1.42 8.17
CA TRP A 78 -15.27 0.60 8.62
C TRP A 78 -16.38 0.63 7.59
N VAL A 79 -17.09 -0.49 7.45
CA VAL A 79 -18.26 -0.67 6.60
C VAL A 79 -19.35 -1.41 7.39
N LYS A 80 -20.64 -1.19 7.09
CA LYS A 80 -21.77 -1.83 7.80
C LYS A 80 -22.96 -2.05 6.86
N ASN A 81 -24.01 -2.74 7.33
CA ASN A 81 -25.29 -2.89 6.63
C ASN A 81 -25.14 -3.44 5.20
N GLY A 82 -24.26 -4.44 5.00
CA GLY A 82 -24.05 -5.09 3.71
C GLY A 82 -23.22 -4.30 2.71
N CYS A 83 -22.72 -3.10 3.06
CA CYS A 83 -21.84 -2.33 2.19
C CYS A 83 -20.51 -3.08 1.93
N ARG A 84 -20.17 -3.22 0.65
CA ARG A 84 -18.88 -3.70 0.14
C ARG A 84 -18.35 -2.71 -0.88
N ALA A 85 -17.11 -2.25 -0.69
CA ALA A 85 -16.51 -1.25 -1.55
C ALA A 85 -14.98 -1.35 -1.59
N GLU A 86 -14.40 -0.74 -2.61
CA GLU A 86 -12.96 -0.52 -2.73
C GLU A 86 -12.58 0.89 -2.34
N PHE A 87 -11.44 1.00 -1.67
CA PHE A 87 -10.90 2.25 -1.15
C PHE A 87 -9.45 2.41 -1.55
N SER A 88 -9.07 3.59 -2.05
CA SER A 88 -7.67 3.91 -2.31
C SER A 88 -7.06 4.54 -1.06
N VAL A 89 -5.92 4.03 -0.61
CA VAL A 89 -5.15 4.53 0.53
C VAL A 89 -3.82 5.06 0.01
N GLY A 90 -3.68 6.39 -0.02
CA GLY A 90 -2.44 7.04 -0.48
C GLY A 90 -1.57 7.50 0.68
N ASN A 91 -0.27 7.18 0.66
CA ASN A 91 0.69 7.72 1.62
C ASN A 91 0.85 9.24 1.44
N ARG A 92 0.85 10.00 2.55
CA ARG A 92 0.94 11.48 2.58
C ARG A 92 2.27 12.09 2.11
N ARG A 93 3.23 11.31 1.59
CA ARG A 93 4.56 11.82 1.19
C ARG A 93 4.57 12.44 -0.23
N ASN A 94 3.59 13.27 -0.55
CA ASN A 94 3.63 14.10 -1.75
C ASN A 94 3.23 15.53 -1.42
#